data_AF-A0A060ZC17-F1
#
_entry.id   AF-A0A060ZC17-F1
#
_cell.length_a   1.000
_cell.length_b   1.000
_cell.length_c   1.000
_cell.angle_alpha   90.00
_cell.angle_beta   90.00
_cell.angle_gamma   90.00
#
_symmetry.space_group_name_H-M   'P 1'
#
loop_
_entity.id
_entity.type
_entity.pdbx_description
1 polymer ?
#
loop_
_entity_poly.entity_id
_entity_poly.type
_entity_poly.pdbx_seq_one_letter_code
_entity_poly.pdbx_strand_id
1 'polypeptide(L)'
;MKDPRVSEVLRRSKRQLPRRPTVQSETKYIELMVVNDYEMFVQLRRSTTQARNFAKAVVNMADAIYREQLNTRIVLVAMETWSSANMVPVVTDPLTTLQNFMKYRKDSIKEQSDTVHLFS
;
A
#
# COMPACT_ATOMS: atom_id res chain seq x y z
N MET A 1 46.70 0.04 -61.36
CA MET A 1 45.33 0.53 -61.66
C MET A 1 44.46 0.19 -60.46
N LYS A 2 43.83 1.19 -59.82
CA LYS A 2 43.30 1.14 -58.43
C LYS A 2 41.90 0.48 -58.30
N ASP A 3 41.76 -0.30 -57.21
CA ASP A 3 40.61 -0.71 -56.37
C ASP A 3 39.21 -0.99 -56.94
N PRO A 4 38.64 -2.20 -56.70
CA PRO A 4 37.22 -2.38 -56.49
C PRO A 4 36.92 -2.26 -54.99
N ARG A 5 36.41 -1.08 -54.59
CA ARG A 5 35.85 -0.87 -53.25
C ARG A 5 34.67 -1.83 -53.07
N VAL A 6 34.90 -2.89 -52.31
CA VAL A 6 33.87 -3.77 -51.77
C VAL A 6 32.86 -2.88 -51.04
N SER A 7 31.63 -2.87 -51.52
CA SER A 7 30.53 -2.18 -50.86
C SER A 7 30.29 -2.82 -49.50
N GLU A 8 30.85 -2.23 -48.44
CA GLU A 8 30.46 -2.54 -47.07
C GLU A 8 28.99 -2.19 -46.92
N VAL A 9 28.15 -3.24 -46.99
CA VAL A 9 26.75 -3.14 -46.62
C VAL A 9 26.73 -2.82 -45.13
N LEU A 10 26.58 -1.54 -44.79
CA LEU A 10 26.37 -1.07 -43.42
C LEU A 10 25.12 -1.76 -42.87
N ARG A 11 25.32 -2.89 -42.18
CA ARG A 11 24.29 -3.59 -41.42
C ARG A 11 23.76 -2.60 -40.39
N ARG A 12 22.59 -2.03 -40.67
CA ARG A 12 21.87 -1.17 -39.72
C ARG A 12 21.55 -2.03 -38.51
N SER A 13 22.39 -1.96 -37.48
CA SER A 13 22.11 -2.56 -36.18
C SER A 13 20.84 -1.90 -35.66
N LYS A 14 19.74 -2.64 -35.72
CA LYS A 14 18.45 -2.20 -35.19
C LYS A 14 18.68 -2.04 -33.70
N ARG A 15 18.85 -0.79 -33.23
CA ARG A 15 19.00 -0.48 -31.80
C ARG A 15 17.90 -1.24 -31.06
N GLN A 16 18.27 -2.26 -30.28
CA GLN A 16 17.32 -2.91 -29.41
C GLN A 16 16.84 -1.82 -28.45
N LEU A 17 15.55 -1.50 -28.53
CA LEU A 17 14.93 -0.62 -27.54
C LEU A 17 15.19 -1.26 -26.17
N PRO A 18 15.57 -0.47 -25.14
CA PRO A 18 15.74 -1.00 -23.81
C PRO A 18 14.51 -1.83 -23.45
N ARG A 19 14.72 -3.10 -23.07
CA ARG A 19 13.60 -3.94 -22.62
C ARG A 19 12.94 -3.21 -21.46
N ARG A 20 11.65 -2.90 -21.62
CA ARG A 20 10.87 -2.34 -20.51
C ARG A 20 10.92 -3.33 -19.35
N PRO A 21 11.04 -2.86 -18.09
CA PRO A 21 10.89 -3.70 -16.93
C PRO A 21 9.62 -4.55 -17.06
N THR A 22 9.68 -5.81 -16.62
CA THR A 22 8.48 -6.63 -16.53
C THR A 22 7.64 -6.15 -15.35
N VAL A 23 6.33 -6.42 -15.38
CA VAL A 23 5.43 -6.11 -14.26
C VAL A 23 5.96 -6.68 -12.94
N GLN A 24 6.65 -7.82 -12.97
CA GLN A 24 7.24 -8.46 -11.79
C GLN A 24 8.49 -7.71 -11.26
N SER A 25 9.26 -7.07 -12.14
CA SER A 25 10.49 -6.37 -11.75
C SER A 25 10.25 -4.96 -11.19
N GLU A 26 9.07 -4.39 -11.46
CA GLU A 26 8.71 -3.06 -10.99
C GLU A 26 8.35 -3.07 -9.50
N THR A 27 8.82 -2.05 -8.76
CA THR A 27 8.40 -1.83 -7.38
C THR A 27 6.90 -1.58 -7.31
N LYS A 28 6.22 -2.28 -6.40
CA LYS A 28 4.78 -2.14 -6.17
C LYS A 28 4.54 -1.22 -4.98
N TYR A 29 3.39 -0.58 -4.97
CA TYR A 29 2.95 0.29 -3.90
C TYR A 29 1.56 -0.16 -3.47
N ILE A 30 1.34 -0.21 -2.15
CA ILE A 30 0.04 -0.44 -1.55
C ILE A 30 -0.32 0.84 -0.81
N GLU A 31 -1.32 1.54 -1.33
CA GLU A 31 -1.94 2.70 -0.66
C GLU A 31 -2.86 2.19 0.45
N LEU A 32 -2.39 2.34 1.69
CA LEU A 32 -3.05 1.84 2.88
C LEU A 32 -3.74 2.99 3.63
N MET A 33 -5.03 2.79 3.95
CA MET A 33 -5.73 3.54 4.98
C MET A 33 -5.89 2.69 6.24
N VAL A 34 -5.71 3.29 7.41
CA VAL A 34 -5.92 2.63 8.70
C VAL A 34 -7.08 3.29 9.45
N VAL A 35 -7.97 2.48 10.00
CA VAL A 35 -9.01 2.93 10.93
C VAL A 35 -8.69 2.33 12.29
N ASN A 36 -8.51 3.18 13.31
CA ASN A 36 -8.33 2.73 14.69
C ASN A 36 -9.69 2.75 15.37
N ASP A 37 -10.11 1.62 15.93
CA ASP A 37 -11.38 1.52 16.64
C ASP A 37 -11.34 2.25 18.00
N TYR A 38 -12.48 2.31 18.67
CA TYR A 38 -12.62 3.01 19.94
C TYR A 38 -11.85 2.33 21.07
N GLU A 39 -11.75 0.99 21.07
CA GLU A 39 -11.00 0.27 22.08
C GLU A 39 -9.50 0.57 21.97
N MET A 40 -8.95 0.56 20.75
CA MET A 40 -7.58 0.99 20.45
C MET A 40 -7.32 2.43 20.92
N PHE A 41 -8.28 3.35 20.71
CA PHE A 41 -8.18 4.72 21.20
C PHE A 41 -8.12 4.78 22.73
N VAL A 42 -8.94 3.99 23.43
CA VAL A 42 -8.95 3.91 24.89
C VAL A 42 -7.64 3.34 25.42
N GLN A 43 -7.14 2.25 24.83
CA GLN A 43 -5.87 1.62 25.18
C GLN A 43 -4.69 2.58 25.02
N LEU A 44 -4.72 3.44 24.01
CA LEU A 44 -3.71 4.47 23.75
C LEU A 44 -4.02 5.79 24.48
N ARG A 45 -4.49 5.64 25.73
CA ARG A 45 -4.70 6.72 26.70
C ARG A 45 -5.64 7.82 26.20
N ARG A 46 -6.60 7.46 25.33
CA ARG A 46 -7.54 8.40 24.70
C ARG A 46 -6.84 9.54 23.99
N SER A 47 -5.69 9.26 23.36
CA SER A 47 -4.90 10.25 22.64
C SER A 47 -4.83 9.89 21.16
N THR A 48 -5.47 10.71 20.32
CA THR A 48 -5.41 10.56 18.86
C THR A 48 -3.97 10.64 18.34
N THR A 49 -3.11 11.43 18.99
CA THR A 49 -1.68 11.50 18.66
C THR A 49 -0.97 10.17 18.94
N GLN A 50 -1.24 9.54 20.08
CA GLN A 50 -0.65 8.22 20.40
C GLN A 50 -1.18 7.14 19.46
N ALA A 51 -2.48 7.10 19.20
CA ALA A 51 -3.09 6.23 18.19
C ALA A 51 -2.43 6.37 16.82
N ARG A 52 -2.24 7.62 16.36
CA ARG A 52 -1.58 7.90 15.09
C ARG A 52 -0.13 7.45 15.05
N ASN A 53 0.63 7.70 16.12
CA ASN A 53 2.04 7.33 16.17
C ASN A 53 2.21 5.81 16.26
N PHE A 54 1.37 5.13 17.03
CA PHE A 54 1.34 3.68 17.11
C PHE A 54 1.07 3.06 15.74
N ALA A 55 0.00 3.49 15.06
CA ALA A 55 -0.33 2.95 13.74
C ALA A 55 0.76 3.23 12.70
N LYS A 56 1.40 4.41 12.71
CA LYS A 56 2.57 4.69 11.87
C LYS A 56 3.72 3.72 12.13
N ALA A 57 4.02 3.42 13.40
CA ALA A 57 5.09 2.49 13.74
C ALA A 57 4.80 1.08 13.22
N VAL A 58 3.56 0.60 13.38
CA VAL A 58 3.11 -0.69 12.85
C VAL A 58 3.25 -0.74 11.32
N VAL A 59 2.77 0.29 10.62
CA VAL A 59 2.86 0.36 9.15
C VAL A 59 4.31 0.42 8.68
N ASN A 60 5.18 1.18 9.35
CA ASN A 60 6.61 1.24 9.01
C ASN A 60 7.31 -0.12 9.17
N MET A 61 6.95 -0.88 10.21
CA MET A 61 7.48 -2.25 10.38
C MET A 61 7.01 -3.17 9.26
N ALA A 62 5.72 -3.14 8.92
CA ALA A 62 5.18 -3.93 7.81
C ALA A 62 5.81 -3.54 6.46
N ASP A 63 6.00 -2.25 6.22
CA ASP A 63 6.65 -1.70 5.03
C ASP A 63 8.11 -2.17 4.87
N ALA A 64 8.86 -2.26 5.98
CA ALA A 64 10.22 -2.80 5.96
C ALA A 64 10.23 -4.27 5.47
N ILE A 65 9.32 -5.09 5.99
CA ILE A 65 9.17 -6.50 5.61
C ILE A 65 8.77 -6.65 4.14
N TYR A 66 7.77 -5.87 3.70
CA TYR A 66 7.26 -5.93 2.31
C TYR A 66 8.30 -5.45 1.30
N ARG A 67 9.10 -4.45 1.66
CA ARG A 67 10.19 -3.97 0.82
C ARG A 67 11.23 -5.06 0.60
N GLU A 68 11.64 -5.73 1.67
CA GLU A 68 12.71 -6.73 1.64
C GLU A 68 12.29 -8.02 0.93
N GLN A 69 11.05 -8.47 1.14
CA GLN A 69 10.60 -9.78 0.64
C GLN A 69 9.86 -9.72 -0.70
N LEU A 70 9.21 -8.58 -1.03
CA LEU A 70 8.24 -8.50 -2.12
C LEU A 70 8.50 -7.34 -3.11
N ASN A 71 9.58 -6.58 -2.96
CA ASN A 71 9.81 -5.32 -3.72
C ASN A 71 8.55 -4.42 -3.71
N THR A 72 7.87 -4.36 -2.57
CA THR A 72 6.59 -3.67 -2.41
C THR A 72 6.70 -2.67 -1.25
N ARG A 73 6.16 -1.47 -1.42
CA ARG A 73 6.12 -0.42 -0.41
C ARG A 73 4.71 -0.27 0.13
N ILE A 74 4.56 -0.18 1.44
CA ILE A 74 3.27 0.17 2.06
C ILE A 74 3.30 1.66 2.36
N VAL A 75 2.36 2.39 1.75
CA VAL A 75 2.26 3.84 1.90
C VAL A 75 0.98 4.15 2.67
N LEU A 76 1.14 4.69 3.88
CA LEU A 76 0.01 5.15 4.68
C LEU A 76 -0.54 6.47 4.11
N VAL A 77 -1.64 6.40 3.37
CA VAL A 77 -2.23 7.56 2.68
C VAL A 77 -3.27 8.30 3.53
N ALA A 78 -3.97 7.58 4.40
CA ALA A 78 -5.00 8.14 5.27
C ALA A 78 -5.09 7.38 6.61
N MET A 79 -5.62 8.05 7.63
CA MET A 79 -5.91 7.41 8.90
C MET A 79 -7.09 8.08 9.59
N GLU A 80 -7.96 7.25 10.17
CA GLU A 80 -9.06 7.67 11.02
C GLU A 80 -8.91 7.04 12.42
N THR A 81 -9.46 7.72 13.43
CA THR A 81 -9.57 7.18 14.79
C THR A 81 -10.98 7.44 15.30
N TRP A 82 -11.68 6.37 15.66
CA TRP A 82 -13.01 6.44 16.27
C TRP A 82 -12.89 6.85 17.74
N SER A 83 -12.79 8.15 18.02
CA SER A 83 -12.52 8.66 19.37
C SER A 83 -13.75 8.77 20.28
N SER A 84 -14.95 8.69 19.72
CA SER A 84 -16.21 8.82 20.48
C SER A 84 -16.91 7.49 20.71
N ALA A 85 -17.04 6.67 19.68
CA ALA A 85 -17.59 5.32 19.71
C ALA A 85 -17.27 4.61 18.39
N ASN A 86 -17.39 3.28 18.37
CA ASN A 86 -17.27 2.50 17.15
C ASN A 86 -18.38 2.86 16.15
N MET A 87 -18.02 3.12 14.89
CA MET A 87 -18.98 3.45 13.83
C MET A 87 -19.74 2.23 13.31
N VAL A 88 -19.20 1.04 13.54
CA VAL A 88 -19.86 -0.24 13.30
C VAL A 88 -19.65 -1.19 14.47
N PRO A 89 -20.50 -2.21 14.64
CA PRO A 89 -20.29 -3.23 15.67
C PRO A 89 -18.96 -3.97 15.45
N VAL A 90 -18.02 -3.77 16.37
CA VAL A 90 -16.80 -4.56 16.52
C VAL A 90 -17.10 -5.64 17.55
N VAL A 91 -17.15 -6.89 17.10
CA VAL A 91 -17.51 -8.06 17.91
C VAL A 91 -16.34 -9.05 17.98
N THR A 92 -16.43 -10.00 18.90
CA THR A 92 -15.39 -11.02 19.12
C THR A 92 -15.16 -11.93 17.91
N ASP A 93 -16.20 -12.20 17.10
CA ASP A 93 -16.04 -12.94 15.85
C ASP A 93 -15.40 -12.05 14.76
N PRO A 94 -14.18 -12.36 14.29
CA PRO A 94 -13.47 -11.52 13.33
C PRO A 94 -14.13 -11.48 11.95
N LEU A 95 -14.84 -12.53 11.53
CA LEU A 95 -15.51 -12.55 10.23
C LEU A 95 -16.71 -11.60 10.20
N THR A 96 -17.51 -11.60 11.26
CA THR A 96 -18.62 -10.65 11.43
C THR A 96 -18.09 -9.21 11.48
N THR A 97 -17.03 -8.95 12.25
CA THR A 97 -16.40 -7.62 12.31
C THR A 97 -15.87 -7.18 10.95
N LEU A 98 -15.23 -8.08 10.19
CA LEU A 98 -14.76 -7.79 8.83
C LEU A 98 -15.92 -7.41 7.90
N GLN A 99 -17.02 -8.15 7.91
CA GLN A 99 -18.20 -7.85 7.08
C GLN A 99 -18.79 -6.48 7.41
N ASN A 100 -18.95 -6.17 8.70
CA ASN A 100 -19.43 -4.87 9.16
C ASN A 100 -18.49 -3.74 8.72
N PHE A 101 -17.18 -3.94 8.88
CA PHE A 101 -16.18 -2.96 8.49
C PHE A 101 -16.11 -2.74 6.98
N MET A 102 -16.24 -3.78 6.17
CA MET A 102 -16.26 -3.65 4.71
C MET A 102 -17.50 -2.90 4.22
N LYS A 103 -18.64 -3.03 4.92
CA LYS A 103 -19.83 -2.20 4.67
C LYS A 103 -19.56 -0.73 5.00
N TYR A 104 -18.95 -0.44 6.15
CA TYR A 104 -18.52 0.92 6.50
C TYR A 104 -17.57 1.52 5.46
N ARG A 105 -16.56 0.76 5.00
CA ARG A 105 -15.65 1.20 3.94
C ARG A 105 -16.41 1.63 2.69
N LYS A 106 -17.41 0.84 2.27
CA LYS A 106 -18.19 1.14 1.07
C LYS A 106 -19.06 2.39 1.22
N ASP A 107 -19.66 2.58 2.38
CA ASP A 107 -20.70 3.58 2.59
C ASP A 107 -20.15 4.93 3.09
N SER A 108 -19.05 4.92 3.85
CA SER A 108 -18.58 6.08 4.61
C SER A 108 -17.20 6.61 4.21
N ILE A 109 -16.26 5.74 3.78
CA ILE A 109 -14.89 6.14 3.46
C ILE A 109 -14.83 6.74 2.06
N LYS A 110 -14.28 7.95 1.93
CA LYS A 110 -14.17 8.68 0.65
C LYS A 110 -12.73 8.75 0.14
N GLU A 111 -11.77 8.55 1.02
CA GLU A 111 -10.35 8.53 0.75
C GLU A 111 -10.02 7.37 -0.20
N GLN A 112 -9.41 7.71 -1.34
CA GLN A 112 -8.91 6.72 -2.28
C GLN A 112 -7.74 5.96 -1.65
N SER A 113 -7.82 4.63 -1.69
CA SER A 113 -6.78 3.72 -1.20
C SER A 113 -7.01 2.34 -1.81
N ASP A 114 -5.91 1.59 -2.02
CA ASP A 114 -5.96 0.20 -2.45
C ASP A 114 -6.64 -0.66 -1.38
N THR A 115 -6.24 -0.45 -0.12
CA THR A 115 -6.75 -1.23 1.01
C THR A 115 -7.00 -0.36 2.24
N VAL A 116 -7.99 -0.78 3.04
CA VAL A 116 -8.33 -0.17 4.32
C VAL A 116 -8.31 -1.28 5.37
N HIS A 117 -7.56 -1.07 6.45
CA HIS A 117 -7.43 -2.04 7.55
C HIS A 117 -7.95 -1.44 8.86
N LEU A 118 -8.71 -2.25 9.60
CA LEU A 118 -9.16 -1.94 10.95
C LEU A 118 -8.11 -2.40 11.98
N PHE A 119 -7.71 -1.51 12.87
CA PHE A 119 -6.93 -1.82 14.07
C PHE A 119 -7.89 -1.81 15.26
N SER A 120 -8.02 -2.97 15.91
CA SER A 120 -8.92 -3.27 17.02
C SER A 120 -8.19 -4.08 18.09
#